data_AF-A0A378QHX6-F1
#
_entry.id   AF-A0A378QHX6-F1
#
_cell.length_a   1.000
_cell.length_b   1.000
_cell.length_c   1.000
_cell.angle_alpha   90.00
_cell.angle_beta   90.00
_cell.angle_gamma   90.00
#
_symmetry.space_group_name_H-M   'P 1'
#
loop_
_entity.id
_entity.type
_entity.pdbx_description
1 polymer ?
#
loop_
_entity_poly.entity_id
_entity_poly.type
_entity_poly.pdbx_seq_one_letter_code
_entity_poly.pdbx_strand_id
1 'polypeptide(L)'
;MIGVAPNNRLQSLCMVYGDDYCADQSVYERVRDAISLGVKSIPNIEFTPTNELAKVKRIDPLGITDLRVRGMWSIASPFKVFDYVYQRDDNSEFNFMCLINQQKYQSFDNVALIESLIGQIDRFEIVDVLIKNPNNPAQLRQAKLIRFKK
;
A
#
# COMPACT_ATOMS: atom_id res chain seq x y z
N MET A 1 -2.72 0.79 -6.82
CA MET A 1 -2.41 0.01 -8.05
C MET A 1 -0.90 0.00 -8.23
N ILE A 2 -0.30 -1.16 -8.55
CA ILE A 2 1.12 -1.32 -8.85
C ILE A 2 1.27 -2.15 -10.12
N GLY A 3 2.16 -1.74 -11.03
CA GLY A 3 2.46 -2.45 -12.27
C GLY A 3 3.94 -2.78 -12.39
N VAL A 4 4.25 -3.93 -12.99
CA VAL A 4 5.61 -4.38 -13.34
C VAL A 4 5.70 -4.41 -14.87
N ALA A 5 6.50 -3.50 -15.43
CA ALA A 5 6.58 -3.29 -16.87
C ALA A 5 8.04 -3.24 -17.41
N PRO A 6 8.81 -4.33 -17.27
CA PRO A 6 10.16 -4.38 -17.84
C PRO A 6 10.12 -4.23 -19.36
N ASN A 7 11.12 -3.53 -19.91
CA ASN A 7 11.25 -3.30 -21.36
C ASN A 7 9.98 -2.72 -22.01
N ASN A 8 9.28 -1.82 -21.30
CA ASN A 8 8.03 -1.20 -21.73
C ASN A 8 6.88 -2.19 -22.03
N ARG A 9 6.96 -3.43 -21.53
CA ARG A 9 5.89 -4.44 -21.63
C ARG A 9 5.33 -4.73 -20.25
N LEU A 10 4.04 -4.46 -20.05
CA LEU A 10 3.36 -4.76 -18.79
C LEU A 10 3.26 -6.28 -18.61
N GLN A 11 3.96 -6.80 -17.60
CA GLN A 11 3.97 -8.22 -17.23
C GLN A 11 3.12 -8.52 -16.01
N SER A 12 2.93 -7.56 -15.11
CA SER A 12 2.06 -7.78 -13.95
C SER A 12 1.33 -6.50 -13.55
N LEU A 13 0.07 -6.64 -13.15
CA LEU A 13 -0.74 -5.55 -12.64
C LEU A 13 -1.46 -5.99 -11.37
N CYS A 14 -1.29 -5.22 -10.30
CA CYS A 14 -1.90 -5.42 -9.01
C CYS A 14 -2.82 -4.25 -8.66
N MET A 15 -4.04 -4.56 -8.26
CA MET A 15 -4.98 -3.62 -7.68
C MET A 15 -5.38 -4.09 -6.28
N VAL A 16 -5.26 -3.22 -5.29
CA VAL A 16 -5.69 -3.47 -3.91
C VAL A 16 -6.08 -2.15 -3.29
N TYR A 17 -7.10 -2.15 -2.45
CA TYR A 17 -7.51 -0.97 -1.69
C TYR A 17 -6.53 -0.69 -0.55
N GLY A 18 -6.30 0.59 -0.27
CA GLY A 18 -5.40 1.03 0.80
C GLY A 18 -5.77 0.43 2.16
N ASP A 19 -7.07 0.34 2.45
CA ASP A 19 -7.63 -0.14 3.73
C ASP A 19 -7.34 -1.62 4.01
N ASP A 20 -6.95 -2.39 2.98
CA ASP A 20 -6.58 -3.79 3.08
C ASP A 20 -5.06 -4.02 2.95
N TYR A 21 -4.31 -2.99 2.57
CA TYR A 21 -2.88 -3.05 2.28
C TYR A 21 -2.02 -2.32 3.33
N CYS A 22 -2.54 -1.23 3.88
CA CYS A 22 -1.87 -0.38 4.86
C CYS A 22 -2.68 -0.33 6.15
N ALA A 23 -1.98 -0.17 7.29
CA ALA A 23 -2.64 0.06 8.56
C ALA A 23 -3.26 1.46 8.62
N ASP A 24 -4.04 1.73 9.66
CA ASP A 24 -4.62 3.04 9.89
C ASP A 24 -3.52 4.08 10.11
N GLN A 25 -3.81 5.32 9.70
CA GLN A 25 -2.90 6.47 9.83
C GLN A 25 -2.29 6.57 11.24
N SER A 26 -3.08 6.31 12.28
CA SER A 26 -2.67 6.38 13.69
C SER A 26 -1.45 5.52 14.02
N VAL A 27 -1.27 4.38 13.34
CA VAL A 27 -0.12 3.47 13.54
C VAL A 27 1.18 4.17 13.16
N TYR A 28 1.17 4.88 12.02
CA TYR A 28 2.33 5.59 11.50
C TYR A 28 2.56 6.91 12.25
N GLU A 29 1.48 7.62 12.58
CA GLU A 29 1.55 8.89 13.33
C GLU A 29 2.15 8.72 14.71
N ARG A 30 1.79 7.64 15.43
CA ARG A 30 2.40 7.35 16.73
C ARG A 30 3.92 7.30 16.67
N VAL A 31 4.48 6.66 15.64
CA VAL A 31 5.94 6.56 15.45
C VAL A 31 6.52 7.91 15.01
N ARG A 32 5.86 8.61 14.08
CA ARG A 32 6.24 9.96 13.63
C ARG A 32 6.35 10.91 14.81
N ASP A 33 5.35 10.92 15.69
CA ASP A 33 5.24 11.86 16.80
C ASP A 33 6.27 11.55 17.88
N ALA A 34 6.50 10.27 18.18
CA ALA A 34 7.57 9.86 19.10
C ALA A 34 8.96 10.30 18.61
N ILE A 35 9.26 10.11 17.32
CA ILE A 35 10.53 10.56 16.72
C ILE A 35 10.62 12.09 16.71
N SER A 36 9.54 12.79 16.32
CA SER A 36 9.52 14.26 16.30
C SER A 36 9.76 14.84 17.70
N LEU A 37 9.14 14.26 18.73
CA LEU A 37 9.35 14.66 20.13
C LEU A 37 10.80 14.44 20.57
N GLY A 38 11.39 13.30 20.22
CA GLY A 38 12.80 12.99 20.52
C GLY A 38 13.78 13.91 19.81
N VAL A 39 13.50 14.34 18.58
CA VAL A 39 14.34 15.33 17.88
C VAL A 39 14.20 16.70 18.52
N LYS A 40 12.97 17.11 18.88
CA LYS A 40 12.70 18.42 19.49
C LYS A 40 13.23 18.57 20.93
N SER A 41 13.54 17.47 21.61
CA SER A 41 14.11 17.51 22.96
C SER A 41 15.63 17.77 22.99
N ILE A 42 16.28 17.86 21.83
CA ILE A 42 17.72 18.17 21.75
C ILE A 42 17.95 19.62 22.22
N PRO A 43 18.79 19.84 23.25
CA PRO A 43 19.02 21.17 23.78
C PRO A 43 19.78 22.06 22.79
N ASN A 44 19.59 23.37 22.91
CA ASN A 44 20.29 24.40 22.12
C ASN A 44 20.02 24.36 20.60
N ILE A 45 18.87 23.82 20.17
CA ILE A 45 18.41 23.85 18.78
C ILE A 45 17.07 24.57 18.70
N GLU A 46 16.99 25.60 17.85
CA GLU A 46 15.75 26.36 17.62
C GLU A 46 14.92 25.69 16.50
N PHE A 47 13.91 24.93 16.92
CA PHE A 47 12.99 24.28 15.98
C PHE A 47 11.88 25.23 15.51
N THR A 48 11.53 25.13 14.22
CA THR A 48 10.42 25.86 13.61
C THR A 48 9.23 24.92 13.38
N PRO A 49 7.96 25.40 13.49
CA PRO A 49 6.79 24.62 13.10
C PRO A 49 6.89 24.06 11.66
N THR A 50 6.52 22.79 11.47
CA THR A 50 6.58 22.10 10.17
C THR A 50 5.65 20.88 10.16
N ASN A 51 5.27 20.44 8.95
CA ASN A 51 4.59 19.15 8.70
C ASN A 51 5.58 17.98 8.55
N GLU A 52 6.87 18.25 8.67
CA GLU A 52 7.96 17.27 8.65
C GLU A 52 8.29 16.80 10.08
N LEU A 53 9.25 15.88 10.23
CA LEU A 53 9.64 15.42 11.57
C LEU A 53 10.27 16.56 12.39
N ALA A 54 11.10 17.38 11.75
CA ALA A 54 11.65 18.59 12.32
C ALA A 54 12.14 19.54 11.21
N LYS A 55 12.14 20.84 11.50
CA LYS A 55 12.79 21.86 10.69
C LYS A 55 13.57 22.79 11.60
N VAL A 56 14.82 23.05 11.25
CA VAL A 56 15.72 23.96 11.96
C VAL A 56 16.17 25.02 10.96
N LYS A 57 16.17 26.28 11.37
CA LYS A 57 16.62 27.40 10.54
C LYS A 57 17.89 28.00 11.11
N ARG A 58 18.60 28.78 10.29
CA ARG A 58 19.75 29.61 10.70
C ARG A 58 20.86 28.82 11.39
N ILE A 59 21.25 27.71 10.78
CA ILE A 59 22.24 26.79 11.37
C ILE A 59 23.65 27.31 11.21
N ASP A 60 23.91 27.98 10.09
CA ASP A 60 25.19 28.61 9.82
C ASP A 60 25.27 30.02 10.47
N PRO A 61 26.49 30.54 10.73
CA PRO A 61 26.67 31.85 11.34
C PRO A 61 26.06 33.02 10.55
N LEU A 62 25.84 32.89 9.24
CA LEU A 62 25.19 33.92 8.41
C LEU A 62 23.65 33.80 8.46
N GLY A 63 23.11 32.71 9.02
CA GLY A 63 21.68 32.50 9.22
C GLY A 63 20.91 32.21 7.93
N ILE A 64 21.56 31.70 6.89
CA ILE A 64 20.96 31.48 5.56
C ILE A 64 20.64 30.01 5.24
N THR A 65 20.97 29.09 6.14
CA THR A 65 20.75 27.64 5.96
C THR A 65 19.60 27.10 6.81
N ASP A 66 18.85 26.17 6.21
CA ASP A 66 17.76 25.43 6.83
C ASP A 66 18.06 23.92 6.78
N LEU A 67 17.93 23.19 7.89
CA LEU A 67 17.92 21.73 7.94
C LEU A 67 16.48 21.22 8.03
N ARG A 68 16.17 20.19 7.24
CA ARG A 68 14.86 19.54 7.18
C ARG A 68 15.01 18.07 7.47
N VAL A 69 14.21 17.55 8.38
CA VAL A 69 14.19 16.13 8.75
C VAL A 69 12.85 15.55 8.31
N ARG A 70 12.87 14.63 7.34
CA ARG A 70 11.68 14.00 6.76
C ARG A 70 11.66 12.51 7.05
N GLY A 71 10.46 11.98 7.30
CA GLY A 71 10.24 10.53 7.32
C GLY A 71 10.08 10.01 5.89
N MET A 72 10.72 8.89 5.59
CA MET A 72 10.48 8.12 4.38
C MET A 72 10.02 6.73 4.79
N TRP A 73 8.87 6.31 4.26
CA TRP A 73 8.32 4.99 4.52
C TRP A 73 8.61 4.08 3.34
N SER A 74 9.07 2.87 3.61
CA SER A 74 9.12 1.80 2.62
C SER A 74 8.03 0.79 2.96
N ILE A 75 7.29 0.36 1.96
CA ILE A 75 6.26 -0.67 2.09
C ILE A 75 6.56 -1.80 1.11
N ALA A 76 6.37 -3.04 1.56
CA ALA A 76 6.56 -4.20 0.72
C ALA A 76 5.51 -4.25 -0.40
N SER A 77 5.92 -4.58 -1.62
CA SER A 77 5.01 -4.74 -2.77
C SER A 77 3.80 -5.62 -2.40
N PRO A 78 2.59 -5.31 -2.87
CA PRO A 78 1.41 -6.13 -2.63
C PRO A 78 1.56 -7.54 -3.18
N PHE A 79 2.36 -7.75 -4.23
CA PHE A 79 2.69 -9.10 -4.70
C PHE A 79 3.44 -9.93 -3.65
N LYS A 80 4.21 -9.27 -2.77
CA LYS A 80 4.88 -9.91 -1.63
C LYS A 80 3.97 -9.99 -0.42
N VAL A 81 3.20 -8.95 -0.15
CA VAL A 81 2.29 -8.92 1.01
C VAL A 81 1.20 -9.99 0.90
N PHE A 82 0.67 -10.22 -0.31
CA PHE A 82 -0.43 -11.15 -0.59
C PHE A 82 0.02 -12.46 -1.24
N ASP A 83 1.30 -12.83 -1.10
CA ASP A 83 1.86 -14.08 -1.67
C ASP A 83 1.16 -15.36 -1.20
N TYR A 84 0.52 -15.30 -0.02
CA TYR A 84 -0.28 -16.37 0.59
C TYR A 84 -1.67 -16.54 -0.04
N VAL A 85 -2.18 -15.56 -0.80
CA VAL A 85 -3.46 -15.67 -1.53
C VAL A 85 -3.28 -15.70 -3.05
N TYR A 86 -2.21 -15.09 -3.55
CA TYR A 86 -1.95 -15.00 -4.98
C TYR A 86 -0.46 -15.12 -5.27
N GLN A 87 -0.13 -16.06 -6.15
CA GLN A 87 1.20 -16.22 -6.71
C GLN A 87 1.15 -15.94 -8.20
N ARG A 88 2.14 -15.19 -8.69
CA ARG A 88 2.29 -14.94 -10.13
C ARG A 88 2.74 -16.21 -10.83
N ASP A 89 2.26 -16.38 -12.04
CA ASP A 89 2.73 -17.44 -12.94
C ASP A 89 3.90 -16.88 -13.76
N ASP A 90 5.12 -17.31 -13.46
CA ASP A 90 6.33 -16.85 -14.14
C ASP A 90 6.38 -17.27 -15.61
N ASN A 91 5.56 -18.24 -16.02
CA ASN A 91 5.44 -18.66 -17.43
C ASN A 91 4.40 -17.84 -18.20
N SER A 92 3.62 -17.01 -17.52
CA SER A 92 2.59 -16.18 -18.15
C SER A 92 3.18 -14.87 -18.65
N GLU A 93 2.75 -14.43 -19.83
CA GLU A 93 3.15 -13.15 -20.40
C GLU A 93 2.58 -11.96 -19.62
N PHE A 94 1.44 -12.17 -18.96
CA PHE A 94 0.77 -11.15 -18.16
C PHE A 94 0.00 -11.74 -16.98
N ASN A 95 0.25 -11.18 -15.80
CA ASN A 95 -0.37 -11.55 -14.54
C ASN A 95 -1.23 -10.41 -13.98
N PHE A 96 -2.50 -10.66 -13.70
CA PHE A 96 -3.38 -9.70 -13.07
C PHE A 96 -3.89 -10.21 -11.71
N MET A 97 -3.78 -9.34 -10.70
CA MET A 97 -4.34 -9.53 -9.38
C MET A 97 -5.17 -8.30 -9.01
N CYS A 98 -6.41 -8.50 -8.58
CA CYS A 98 -7.21 -7.49 -7.92
C CYS A 98 -7.82 -8.06 -6.63
N LEU A 99 -7.57 -7.40 -5.50
CA LEU A 99 -8.12 -7.76 -4.19
C LEU A 99 -9.10 -6.69 -3.73
N ILE A 100 -10.31 -7.12 -3.42
CA ILE A 100 -11.41 -6.27 -2.96
C ILE A 100 -12.04 -6.92 -1.73
N ASN A 101 -12.06 -6.26 -0.58
CA ASN A 101 -12.77 -6.80 0.58
C ASN A 101 -14.27 -6.97 0.30
N GLN A 102 -14.89 -7.91 1.01
CA GLN A 102 -16.27 -8.31 0.76
C GLN A 102 -17.26 -7.13 0.88
N GLN A 103 -17.08 -6.27 1.88
CA GLN A 103 -17.95 -5.11 2.08
C GLN A 103 -17.89 -4.15 0.88
N LYS A 104 -16.69 -3.87 0.37
CA LYS A 104 -16.49 -3.01 -0.79
C LYS A 104 -17.04 -3.67 -2.06
N TYR A 105 -16.80 -4.97 -2.23
CA TYR A 105 -17.33 -5.72 -3.36
C TYR A 105 -18.86 -5.65 -3.43
N GLN A 106 -19.54 -5.83 -2.30
CA GLN A 106 -21.00 -5.74 -2.18
C GLN A 106 -21.55 -4.32 -2.36
N SER A 107 -20.71 -3.29 -2.24
CA SER A 107 -21.12 -1.89 -2.46
C SER A 107 -21.20 -1.50 -3.93
N PHE A 108 -20.80 -2.38 -4.85
CA PHE A 108 -20.81 -2.10 -6.28
C PHE A 108 -22.10 -2.56 -6.95
N ASP A 109 -22.71 -1.70 -7.75
CA ASP A 109 -23.94 -2.03 -8.50
C ASP A 109 -23.66 -2.83 -9.78
N ASN A 110 -22.41 -2.89 -10.21
CA ASN A 110 -21.98 -3.48 -11.49
C ASN A 110 -21.28 -4.84 -11.34
N VAL A 111 -21.37 -5.47 -10.17
CA VAL A 111 -20.77 -6.79 -9.89
C VAL A 111 -21.22 -7.85 -10.90
N ALA A 112 -22.49 -7.84 -11.28
CA ALA A 112 -23.03 -8.80 -12.24
C ALA A 112 -22.31 -8.76 -13.60
N LEU A 113 -21.79 -7.60 -14.03
CA LEU A 113 -21.07 -7.49 -15.30
C LEU A 113 -19.78 -8.29 -15.28
N ILE A 114 -19.00 -8.19 -14.20
CA ILE A 114 -17.72 -8.89 -14.10
C ILE A 114 -17.92 -10.38 -13.80
N GLU A 115 -18.93 -10.73 -13.00
CA GLU A 115 -19.28 -12.13 -12.73
C GLU A 115 -19.77 -12.85 -14.00
N SER A 116 -20.47 -12.14 -14.91
CA SER A 116 -20.90 -12.73 -16.18
C SER A 116 -19.74 -13.19 -17.07
N LEU A 117 -18.53 -12.63 -16.90
CA LEU A 117 -17.34 -12.99 -17.68
C LEU A 117 -16.70 -14.31 -17.22
N ILE A 118 -17.08 -14.83 -16.06
CA ILE A 118 -16.60 -16.11 -15.55
C ILE A 118 -17.02 -17.21 -16.54
N GLY A 119 -16.04 -17.98 -17.02
CA GLY A 119 -16.25 -19.02 -18.04
C GLY A 119 -16.36 -18.52 -19.48
N GLN A 120 -16.46 -17.20 -19.71
CA GLN A 120 -16.38 -16.60 -21.05
C GLN A 120 -14.94 -16.26 -21.46
N ILE A 121 -14.13 -15.83 -20.49
CA ILE A 121 -12.72 -15.48 -20.69
C ILE A 121 -11.85 -16.60 -20.11
N ASP A 122 -10.99 -17.18 -20.95
CA ASP A 122 -10.05 -18.20 -20.50
C ASP A 122 -9.11 -17.61 -19.42
N ARG A 123 -8.85 -18.41 -18.38
CA ARG A 123 -7.97 -18.05 -17.24
C ARG A 123 -8.38 -16.78 -16.48
N PHE A 124 -9.65 -16.36 -16.60
CA PHE A 124 -10.26 -15.33 -15.76
C PHE A 124 -11.07 -15.99 -14.65
N GLU A 125 -10.81 -15.60 -13.40
CA GLU A 125 -11.45 -16.18 -12.23
C GLU A 125 -11.70 -15.15 -11.13
N ILE A 126 -12.79 -15.35 -10.39
CA ILE A 126 -13.08 -14.63 -9.15
C ILE A 126 -13.18 -15.67 -8.04
N VAL A 127 -12.36 -15.52 -7.00
CA VAL A 127 -12.22 -16.51 -5.92
C VAL A 127 -12.45 -15.82 -4.58
N ASP A 128 -13.19 -16.46 -3.69
CA ASP A 128 -13.30 -16.05 -2.28
C ASP A 128 -12.01 -16.38 -1.52
N VAL A 129 -11.42 -15.37 -0.89
CA VAL A 129 -10.16 -15.50 -0.14
C VAL A 129 -10.25 -14.81 1.22
N LEU A 130 -9.39 -15.25 2.14
CA LEU A 130 -9.19 -14.61 3.44
C LEU A 130 -7.89 -13.82 3.42
N ILE A 131 -7.97 -12.51 3.68
CA ILE A 131 -6.80 -11.63 3.78
C ILE A 131 -6.57 -11.16 5.21
N LYS A 132 -5.31 -10.95 5.58
CA LYS A 132 -4.94 -10.41 6.89
C LYS A 132 -5.38 -8.95 7.01
N ASN A 133 -5.96 -8.59 8.15
CA ASN A 133 -6.24 -7.19 8.47
C ASN A 133 -4.92 -6.46 8.79
N PRO A 134 -4.57 -5.37 8.09
CA PRO A 134 -3.32 -4.64 8.33
C PRO A 134 -3.23 -4.01 9.72
N ASN A 135 -4.36 -3.75 10.39
CA ASN A 135 -4.40 -3.27 11.77
C ASN A 135 -4.28 -4.38 12.82
N ASN A 136 -4.65 -5.61 12.47
CA ASN A 136 -4.55 -6.77 13.36
C ASN A 136 -4.43 -8.06 12.56
N PRO A 137 -3.20 -8.57 12.31
CA PRO A 137 -2.98 -9.75 11.47
C PRO A 137 -3.62 -11.05 11.98
N ALA A 138 -4.01 -11.13 13.25
CA ALA A 138 -4.74 -12.28 13.80
C ALA A 138 -6.20 -12.32 13.32
N GLN A 139 -6.72 -11.22 12.79
CA GLN A 139 -8.04 -11.13 12.20
C GLN A 139 -7.96 -11.27 10.69
N LEU A 140 -8.71 -12.23 10.15
CA LEU A 140 -8.88 -12.41 8.72
C LEU A 140 -10.15 -11.70 8.24
N ARG A 141 -10.08 -11.11 7.05
CA ARG A 141 -11.19 -10.46 6.36
C ARG A 141 -11.53 -11.25 5.11
N GLN A 142 -12.83 -11.40 4.85
CA GLN A 142 -13.32 -11.96 3.58
C GLN A 142 -13.06 -10.96 2.45
N ALA A 143 -12.56 -11.46 1.33
CA ALA A 143 -12.27 -10.67 0.15
C ALA A 143 -12.49 -11.49 -1.12
N LYS A 144 -12.71 -10.79 -2.23
CA LYS A 144 -12.73 -11.35 -3.58
C LYS A 144 -11.37 -11.11 -4.22
N LEU A 145 -10.74 -12.19 -4.65
CA LEU A 145 -9.57 -12.19 -5.52
C LEU A 145 -10.05 -12.35 -6.96
N ILE A 146 -9.93 -11.28 -7.74
CA ILE A 146 -10.15 -11.30 -9.19
C ILE A 146 -8.78 -11.47 -9.83
N ARG A 147 -8.61 -12.54 -10.61
CA ARG A 147 -7.34 -12.85 -11.29
C ARG A 147 -7.54 -13.13 -12.76
N PHE A 148 -6.54 -12.76 -13.54
CA PHE A 148 -6.44 -13.07 -14.96
C PHE A 148 -4.99 -13.35 -15.32
N LYS A 149 -4.77 -14.28 -16.22
CA LYS A 149 -3.43 -14.53 -16.77
C LYS A 149 -3.47 -14.82 -18.27
N LYS A 150 -2.46 -14.34 -18.98
CA LYS A 150 -2.29 -14.57 -20.43
C LYS A 150 -1.05 -15.40 -20.70
#